data_AF-A0A3P6RT85-F1
#
_entry.id   AF-A0A3P6RT85-F1
#
_cell.length_a   1.000
_cell.length_b   1.000
_cell.length_c   1.000
_cell.angle_alpha   90.00
_cell.angle_beta   90.00
_cell.angle_gamma   90.00
#
_symmetry.space_group_name_H-M   'P 1'
#
loop_
_entity.id
_entity.type
_entity.pdbx_description
1 polymer ?
#
loop_
_entity_poly.entity_id
_entity_poly.type
_entity_poly.pdbx_seq_one_letter_code
_entity_poly.pdbx_strand_id
1 'polypeptide(L)'
;MIFDPSRGMILESLCAKINLWNTRNPDKRIRLIGMSATLENLVAVGEWLNAKVFETHFRPVDLTERICCDGHISELSTGNVIRDVPKRFRVPEDPECVLGLAAEGIYLRKLVLVFSSSKADVEKV
;
A
#
# COMPACT_ATOMS: atom_id res chain seq x y z
N MET A 1 9.36 0.01 -6.56
CA MET A 1 10.54 -0.86 -6.72
C MET A 1 11.24 -0.67 -8.05
N ILE A 2 10.56 -0.68 -9.22
CA ILE A 2 11.24 -0.27 -10.47
C ILE A 2 11.50 1.24 -10.52
N PHE A 3 10.61 2.04 -9.94
CA PHE A 3 10.80 3.49 -9.73
C PHE A 3 11.52 3.82 -8.41
N ASP A 4 12.07 2.81 -7.73
CA ASP A 4 12.85 3.04 -6.50
C ASP A 4 14.25 3.54 -6.91
N PRO A 5 14.71 4.71 -6.43
CA PRO A 5 16.01 5.26 -6.85
C PRO A 5 17.21 4.36 -6.55
N SER A 6 17.12 3.54 -5.49
CA SER A 6 18.23 2.71 -5.03
C SER A 6 18.29 1.35 -5.74
N ARG A 7 17.13 0.77 -6.07
CA ARG A 7 17.02 -0.62 -6.55
C ARG A 7 16.37 -0.77 -7.91
N GLY A 8 15.73 0.28 -8.44
CA GLY A 8 14.99 0.26 -9.69
C GLY A 8 15.85 -0.11 -10.89
N MET A 9 17.04 0.50 -10.98
CA MET A 9 17.99 0.25 -12.06
C MET A 9 18.41 -1.23 -12.15
N ILE A 10 18.54 -1.92 -11.01
CA ILE A 10 18.93 -3.33 -10.99
C ILE A 10 17.84 -4.18 -11.64
N LEU A 11 16.57 -3.91 -11.29
CA LEU A 11 15.44 -4.63 -11.85
C LEU A 11 15.27 -4.32 -13.35
N GLU A 12 15.44 -3.06 -13.74
CA GLU A 12 15.39 -2.65 -15.14
C GLU A 12 16.48 -3.35 -15.98
N SER A 13 17.72 -3.36 -15.49
CA SER A 13 18.85 -4.03 -16.15
C SER A 13 18.62 -5.54 -16.29
N LEU A 14 18.06 -6.18 -15.27
CA LEU A 14 17.71 -7.60 -15.31
C LEU A 14 16.68 -7.89 -16.40
N CYS A 15 15.58 -7.14 -16.42
CA CYS A 15 14.53 -7.27 -17.42
C CYS A 15 15.04 -7.00 -18.84
N ALA A 16 15.87 -5.97 -19.03
CA ALA A 16 16.48 -5.65 -20.32
C ALA A 16 17.36 -6.80 -20.85
N LYS A 17 18.15 -7.45 -19.97
CA LYS A 17 18.96 -8.62 -20.34
C LYS A 17 18.10 -9.82 -20.72
N ILE A 18 16.99 -10.05 -20.01
CA ILE A 18 16.03 -11.12 -20.33
C ILE A 18 15.36 -10.84 -21.69
N ASN A 19 14.94 -9.60 -21.95
CA ASN A 19 14.38 -9.20 -23.24
C ASN A 19 15.39 -9.44 -24.37
N LEU A 20 16.63 -9.03 -24.19
CA LEU A 20 17.69 -9.26 -25.16
C LEU A 20 17.92 -10.76 -25.42
N TRP A 21 17.93 -11.58 -24.36
CA TRP A 21 18.03 -13.03 -24.47
C TRP A 21 16.86 -13.62 -25.28
N ASN A 22 15.63 -13.19 -24.97
CA ASN A 22 14.41 -13.66 -25.62
C ASN A 22 14.35 -13.29 -27.11
N THR A 23 14.87 -12.12 -27.47
CA THR A 23 15.00 -11.70 -28.87
C THR A 23 16.03 -12.54 -29.62
N ARG A 24 17.15 -12.90 -28.98
CA ARG A 24 18.23 -13.69 -29.60
C ARG A 24 17.95 -15.20 -29.63
N ASN A 25 17.09 -15.71 -28.75
CA ASN A 25 16.81 -17.14 -28.60
C ASN A 25 15.30 -17.43 -28.61
N PRO A 26 14.60 -17.33 -29.77
CA PRO A 26 13.15 -17.47 -29.85
C PRO A 26 12.62 -18.82 -29.36
N ASP A 27 13.41 -19.89 -29.51
CA ASP A 27 13.07 -21.27 -29.11
C ASP A 27 13.39 -21.57 -27.64
N LYS A 28 14.10 -20.67 -26.95
CA LYS A 28 14.53 -20.81 -25.54
C LYS A 28 14.20 -19.57 -24.72
N ARG A 29 13.00 -19.04 -24.90
CA ARG A 29 12.54 -17.84 -24.20
C ARG A 29 12.33 -18.10 -22.72
N ILE A 30 12.75 -17.14 -21.91
CA ILE A 30 12.50 -17.05 -20.47
C ILE A 30 11.13 -16.38 -20.28
N ARG A 31 10.25 -17.03 -19.53
CA ARG A 31 8.94 -16.47 -19.18
C ARG A 31 9.09 -15.48 -18.04
N LEU A 32 8.61 -14.25 -18.26
CA LEU A 32 8.58 -13.19 -17.26
C LEU A 32 7.14 -12.97 -16.80
N ILE A 33 6.92 -13.00 -15.48
CA ILE A 33 5.64 -12.68 -14.85
C ILE A 33 5.90 -11.57 -13.85
N GLY A 34 5.35 -10.39 -14.13
CA GLY A 34 5.43 -9.22 -13.24
C GLY A 34 4.13 -9.06 -12.45
N MET A 35 4.27 -8.74 -11.16
CA MET A 35 3.16 -8.33 -10.29
C MET A 35 3.53 -6.99 -9.67
N SER A 36 2.58 -6.05 -9.67
CA SER A 36 2.77 -4.72 -9.09
C SER A 36 1.54 -4.31 -8.28
N ALA A 37 1.68 -3.25 -7.49
CA ALA A 37 0.53 -2.46 -7.08
C ALA A 37 -0.04 -1.68 -8.29
N THR A 38 -1.11 -0.92 -8.07
CA THR A 38 -1.66 0.00 -9.08
C THR A 38 -0.55 0.88 -9.65
N LEU A 39 -0.43 0.90 -10.98
CA LEU A 39 0.62 1.61 -11.68
C LEU A 39 0.03 2.36 -12.87
N GLU A 40 0.20 3.68 -12.93
CA GLU A 40 -0.36 4.53 -13.98
C GLU A 40 0.11 4.13 -15.39
N ASN A 41 1.40 3.78 -15.53
CA ASN A 41 2.01 3.42 -16.82
C ASN A 41 2.11 1.90 -17.05
N LEU A 42 1.15 1.12 -16.55
CA LEU A 42 1.20 -0.35 -16.61
C LEU A 42 1.26 -0.87 -18.06
N VAL A 43 0.53 -0.23 -18.99
CA VAL A 43 0.51 -0.62 -20.41
C VAL A 43 1.90 -0.50 -21.03
N ALA A 44 2.59 0.63 -20.82
CA ALA A 44 3.93 0.86 -21.34
C ALA A 44 4.96 -0.17 -20.79
N VAL A 45 4.83 -0.55 -19.52
CA VAL A 45 5.67 -1.61 -18.92
C VAL A 45 5.39 -2.96 -19.58
N GLY A 46 4.11 -3.27 -19.84
CA GLY A 46 3.72 -4.48 -20.56
C GLY A 46 4.29 -4.53 -21.98
N GLU A 47 4.18 -3.44 -22.72
CA GLU A 47 4.73 -3.32 -24.08
C GLU A 47 6.25 -3.49 -24.09
N TRP A 48 6.96 -2.83 -23.17
CA TRP A 48 8.42 -2.96 -23.04
C TRP A 48 8.85 -4.40 -22.76
N LEU A 49 8.08 -5.14 -21.96
CA LEU A 49 8.35 -6.54 -21.62
C LEU A 49 7.77 -7.54 -22.63
N ASN A 50 7.10 -7.05 -23.69
CA ASN A 50 6.33 -7.87 -24.62
C ASN A 50 5.38 -8.85 -23.88
N ALA A 51 4.67 -8.32 -22.89
CA ALA A 51 3.83 -9.07 -21.97
C ALA A 51 2.36 -8.67 -22.11
N LYS A 52 1.47 -9.63 -21.81
CA LYS A 52 0.05 -9.33 -21.65
C LYS A 52 -0.17 -8.63 -20.31
N VAL A 53 -0.93 -7.54 -20.33
CA VAL A 53 -1.28 -6.76 -19.14
C VAL A 53 -2.64 -7.20 -18.62
N PHE A 54 -2.75 -7.32 -17.30
CA PHE A 54 -3.99 -7.58 -16.59
C PHE A 54 -4.07 -6.64 -15.39
N GLU A 55 -5.19 -5.94 -15.27
CA GLU A 55 -5.45 -4.99 -14.18
C GLU A 55 -6.82 -5.28 -13.55
N THR A 56 -6.90 -5.17 -12.22
CA THR A 56 -8.14 -5.30 -11.47
C THR A 56 -8.08 -4.50 -10.17
N HIS A 57 -9.23 -4.03 -9.71
CA HIS A 57 -9.39 -3.40 -8.39
C HIS A 57 -10.13 -4.31 -7.40
N PHE A 58 -10.35 -5.57 -7.76
CA PHE A 58 -11.03 -6.52 -6.89
C PHE A 58 -10.26 -6.72 -5.57
N ARG A 59 -10.99 -6.60 -4.46
CA ARG A 59 -10.52 -6.95 -3.11
C ARG A 59 -11.53 -7.89 -2.48
N PRO A 60 -11.10 -9.06 -1.94
CA PRO A 60 -12.02 -9.99 -1.29
C PRO A 60 -12.74 -9.42 -0.05
N VAL A 61 -12.14 -8.40 0.58
CA VAL A 61 -12.70 -7.69 1.73
C VAL A 61 -12.65 -6.20 1.42
N ASP A 62 -13.78 -5.52 1.60
CA ASP A 62 -13.89 -4.09 1.36
C ASP A 62 -12.94 -3.31 2.27
N LEU A 63 -12.27 -2.33 1.68
CA LEU A 63 -11.40 -1.40 2.40
C LEU A 63 -12.16 -0.09 2.60
N THR A 64 -12.40 0.29 3.85
CA THR A 64 -12.96 1.61 4.17
C THR A 64 -11.87 2.53 4.69
N GLU A 65 -11.61 3.61 3.96
CA GLU A 65 -10.59 4.59 4.30
C GLU A 65 -11.21 5.81 5.00
N ARG A 66 -10.61 6.21 6.11
CA ARG A 66 -11.11 7.30 6.97
C ARG A 66 -9.96 8.13 7.49
N ILE A 67 -10.24 9.39 7.81
CA ILE A 67 -9.30 10.31 8.44
C ILE A 67 -9.78 10.57 9.87
N CYS A 68 -8.85 10.63 10.82
CA CYS A 68 -9.13 11.04 12.19
C CYS A 68 -8.37 12.34 12.50
N CYS A 69 -9.10 13.42 12.79
CA CYS A 69 -8.53 14.72 13.18
C CYS A 69 -9.23 15.21 14.44
N ASP A 70 -8.49 15.51 15.50
CA ASP A 70 -9.02 15.88 16.82
C ASP A 70 -10.09 14.88 17.33
N GLY A 71 -9.94 13.62 16.91
CA GLY A 71 -10.85 12.49 17.09
C GLY A 71 -12.25 12.64 16.51
N HIS A 72 -12.43 13.51 15.53
CA HIS A 72 -13.49 13.43 14.54
C HIS A 72 -13.05 12.47 13.43
N ILE A 73 -13.88 11.49 13.10
CA ILE A 73 -13.60 10.51 12.05
C ILE A 73 -14.45 10.86 10.83
N SER A 74 -13.81 11.16 9.71
CA SER A 74 -14.43 11.51 8.44
C SER A 74 -14.11 10.51 7.33
N GLU A 75 -14.92 10.53 6.28
CA GLU A 75 -14.67 9.77 5.06
C GLU A 75 -13.54 10.41 4.25
N LEU A 76 -12.61 9.60 3.73
CA LEU A 76 -11.46 10.11 2.97
C LEU A 76 -11.88 10.83 1.67
N SER A 77 -12.88 10.32 0.96
CA SER A 77 -13.29 10.82 -0.35
C SER A 77 -14.11 12.12 -0.28
N THR A 78 -15.00 12.24 0.72
CA THR A 78 -15.96 13.35 0.82
C THR A 78 -15.62 14.35 1.92
N GLY A 79 -14.80 13.96 2.91
CA GLY A 79 -14.52 14.77 4.10
C GLY A 79 -15.68 14.84 5.10
N ASN A 80 -16.81 14.19 4.83
CA ASN A 80 -17.96 14.19 5.72
C ASN A 80 -17.64 13.50 7.04
N VAL A 81 -17.94 14.15 8.16
CA VAL A 81 -17.78 13.56 9.49
C VAL A 81 -18.79 12.42 9.66
N ILE A 82 -18.28 11.24 9.97
CA ILE A 82 -19.07 10.02 10.16
C ILE A 82 -19.43 9.87 11.64
N ARG A 83 -18.45 10.06 12.52
CA ARG A 83 -18.59 9.91 13.97
C ARG A 83 -17.39 10.49 14.71
N ASP A 84 -17.49 10.55 16.04
CA ASP A 84 -16.37 10.83 16.92
C ASP A 84 -15.78 9.55 17.54
N VAL A 85 -14.50 9.64 17.92
CA VAL A 85 -13.87 8.65 18.82
C VAL A 85 -14.56 8.73 20.18
N PRO A 86 -15.08 7.60 20.72
CA PRO A 86 -15.81 7.60 21.99
C PRO A 86 -14.97 8.17 23.14
N LYS A 87 -15.58 8.99 24.00
CA LYS A 87 -14.89 9.65 25.12
C LYS A 87 -14.11 8.69 26.03
N ARG A 88 -14.59 7.47 26.23
CA ARG A 88 -13.91 6.44 27.03
C ARG A 88 -12.56 5.98 26.46
N PHE A 89 -12.31 6.25 25.18
CA PHE A 89 -11.06 5.95 24.48
C PHE A 89 -10.25 7.21 24.19
N ARG A 90 -10.66 8.38 24.72
CA ARG A 90 -9.87 9.62 24.62
C ARG A 90 -8.90 9.68 25.78
N VAL A 91 -7.63 9.90 25.47
CA VAL A 91 -6.54 10.05 26.44
C VAL A 91 -5.91 11.44 26.25
N PRO A 92 -5.67 12.22 27.32
CA PRO A 92 -5.09 13.56 27.20
C PRO A 92 -3.74 13.59 26.48
N GLU A 93 -2.92 12.55 26.64
CA GLU A 93 -1.61 12.40 26.00
C GLU A 93 -1.67 11.85 24.56
N ASP A 94 -2.86 11.65 23.99
CA ASP A 94 -3.08 11.10 22.64
C ASP A 94 -3.97 12.03 21.79
N PRO A 95 -3.46 13.22 21.39
CA PRO A 95 -4.24 14.18 20.63
C PRO A 95 -4.70 13.63 19.27
N GLU A 96 -3.86 12.78 18.64
CA GLU A 96 -4.13 12.14 17.36
C GLU A 96 -5.05 10.91 17.47
N CYS A 97 -5.44 10.51 18.69
CA CYS A 97 -6.32 9.38 18.98
C CYS A 97 -5.80 8.03 18.48
N VAL A 98 -4.49 7.85 18.30
CA VAL A 98 -3.88 6.61 17.81
C VAL A 98 -4.07 5.48 18.82
N LEU A 99 -3.77 5.74 20.10
CA LEU A 99 -3.98 4.79 21.19
C LEU A 99 -5.47 4.54 21.41
N GLY A 100 -6.28 5.60 21.34
CA GLY A 100 -7.74 5.52 21.47
C GLY A 100 -8.39 4.61 20.43
N LEU A 101 -8.01 4.75 19.16
CA LEU A 101 -8.51 3.92 18.06
C LEU A 101 -8.01 2.47 18.16
N ALA A 102 -6.75 2.26 18.59
CA ALA A 102 -6.22 0.93 18.82
C ALA A 102 -6.96 0.22 19.96
N ALA A 103 -7.18 0.92 21.09
CA ALA A 103 -7.95 0.41 22.22
C ALA A 103 -9.40 0.10 21.84
N GLU A 104 -10.05 0.95 21.03
CA GLU A 104 -11.39 0.68 20.50
C GLU A 104 -11.40 -0.60 19.65
N GLY A 105 -10.41 -0.79 18.77
CA GLY A 105 -10.26 -2.00 17.96
C GLY A 105 -10.10 -3.27 18.82
N ILE A 106 -9.26 -3.22 19.85
CA ILE A 106 -9.04 -4.33 20.79
C ILE A 106 -10.32 -4.62 21.60
N TYR A 107 -11.00 -3.59 22.09
CA TYR A 107 -12.28 -3.72 22.79
C TYR A 107 -13.34 -4.41 21.91
N LEU A 108 -13.35 -4.12 20.61
CA LEU A 108 -14.19 -4.79 19.60
C LEU A 108 -13.66 -6.16 19.16
N ARG A 109 -12.66 -6.72 19.85
CA ARG A 109 -12.02 -8.02 19.56
C ARG A 109 -11.44 -8.11 18.15
N LYS A 110 -10.87 -7.01 17.65
CA LYS A 110 -10.15 -6.95 16.37
C LYS A 110 -8.64 -6.88 16.61
N LEU A 111 -7.87 -7.32 15.60
CA LEU A 111 -6.44 -7.07 15.54
C LEU A 111 -6.19 -5.69 14.93
N VAL A 112 -5.26 -4.94 15.50
CA VAL A 112 -4.93 -3.58 15.06
C VAL A 112 -3.45 -3.53 14.70
N LEU A 113 -3.16 -2.93 13.54
CA LEU A 113 -1.80 -2.64 13.10
C LEU A 113 -1.61 -1.13 13.08
N VAL A 114 -0.65 -0.63 13.85
CA VAL A 114 -0.31 0.79 13.91
C VAL A 114 1.03 0.97 13.21
N PHE A 115 1.07 1.83 12.19
CA PHE A 115 2.30 2.26 11.55
C PHE A 115 2.73 3.59 12.14
N SER A 116 4.00 3.69 12.52
CA SER A 116 4.62 4.93 12.99
C SER A 116 5.85 5.26 12.15
N SER A 117 6.21 6.55 12.12
CA SER A 117 7.26 7.09 11.26
C SER A 117 8.69 6.78 11.75
N SER A 118 8.86 6.52 13.05
CA SER A 118 10.16 6.25 13.65
C SER A 118 10.13 5.08 14.64
N LYS A 119 11.28 4.42 14.80
CA LYS A 119 11.42 3.33 15.79
C LYS A 119 11.17 3.80 17.22
N ALA A 120 11.65 5.00 17.55
CA ALA A 120 11.47 5.58 18.88
C ALA A 120 9.99 5.86 19.16
N ASP A 121 9.19 6.21 18.14
CA ASP A 121 7.76 6.46 18.33
C ASP A 121 6.97 5.15 18.40
N VAL A 122 7.40 4.10 17.72
CA VAL A 122 6.83 2.74 17.90
C VAL A 122 6.99 2.27 19.35
N GLU A 123 8.12 2.52 19.99
CA GLU A 123 8.36 2.08 21.38
C GLU A 123 7.57 2.90 22.42
N LYS A 124 7.05 4.07 22.05
CA LYS A 124 6.22 4.91 22.93
C LYS A 124 4.73 4.59 22.84
N VAL A 125 4.28 4.04 21.71
CA VAL A 125 2.89 3.64 21.43
C VAL A 125 2.62 2.26 22.01
#